data_AF-A0A814J268-F1
#
_entry.id   AF-A0A814J268-F1
#
_cell.length_a   1.000
_cell.length_b   1.000
_cell.length_c   1.000
_cell.angle_alpha   90.00
_cell.angle_beta   90.00
_cell.angle_gamma   90.00
#
_symmetry.space_group_name_H-M   'P 1'
#
loop_
_entity.id
_entity.type
_entity.pdbx_description
1 polymer ?
#
loop_
_entity_poly.entity_id
_entity_poly.type
_entity_poly.pdbx_seq_one_letter_code
_entity_poly.pdbx_strand_id
1 'polypeptide(L)'
;MRSLHDNRYNKKRQLDREDALKRKIEDTFPLRRLKINTNPTIPEEREIYEVEKIFDHKFDNKNKYFFLVKWMKTERNSWKPKENFIDNKPIEDYWKNQKGKEPAVKRERGRPKKTNFKISDVVNVLAIYLSSLILPIGCIRGEENF
;
A
#
# COMPACT_ATOMS: atom_id res chain seq x y z
N MET A 1 -29.50 71.13 31.07
CA MET A 1 -28.15 70.65 31.45
C MET A 1 -28.18 69.18 31.87
N ARG A 2 -28.18 68.20 30.95
CA ARG A 2 -28.29 66.75 31.31
C ARG A 2 -27.46 65.82 30.42
N SER A 3 -26.31 66.27 29.90
CA SER A 3 -25.52 65.53 28.88
C SER A 3 -24.21 64.91 29.43
N LEU A 4 -23.64 65.44 30.52
CA LEU A 4 -22.34 64.97 31.04
C LEU A 4 -22.42 63.78 32.00
N HIS A 5 -23.60 63.49 32.57
CA HIS A 5 -23.79 62.40 33.53
C HIS A 5 -23.95 61.04 32.81
N ASP A 6 -24.68 61.05 31.69
CA ASP A 6 -24.98 59.85 30.90
C ASP A 6 -23.72 59.30 30.19
N ASN A 7 -22.81 60.20 29.78
CA ASN A 7 -21.53 59.81 29.19
C ASN A 7 -20.60 59.13 30.21
N ARG A 8 -20.55 59.64 31.45
CA ARG A 8 -19.79 58.98 32.54
C ARG A 8 -20.34 57.60 32.88
N TYR A 9 -21.66 57.45 32.89
CA TYR A 9 -22.30 56.16 33.15
C TYR A 9 -21.97 55.11 32.08
N ASN A 10 -22.01 55.50 30.80
CA ASN A 10 -21.66 54.60 29.69
C ASN A 10 -20.16 54.25 29.69
N LYS A 11 -19.28 55.20 30.00
CA LYS A 11 -17.84 54.97 30.12
C LYS A 11 -17.51 53.99 31.25
N LYS A 12 -18.18 54.12 32.41
CA LYS A 12 -18.00 53.20 33.54
C LYS A 12 -18.44 51.77 33.18
N ARG A 13 -19.59 51.62 32.52
CA ARG A 13 -20.07 50.31 32.05
C ARG A 13 -19.12 49.62 31.06
N GLN A 14 -18.44 50.38 30.20
CA GLN A 14 -17.44 49.82 29.29
C GLN A 14 -16.21 49.32 30.07
N LEU A 15 -15.72 50.09 31.02
CA LEU A 15 -14.58 49.71 31.88
C LEU A 15 -14.88 48.42 32.67
N ASP A 16 -16.05 48.34 33.30
CA ASP A 16 -16.47 47.17 34.08
C ASP A 16 -16.56 45.90 33.21
N ARG A 17 -16.97 46.04 31.94
CA ARG A 17 -17.00 44.92 30.98
C ARG A 17 -15.60 44.46 30.58
N GLU A 18 -14.71 45.40 30.32
CA GLU A 18 -13.31 45.08 29.97
C GLU A 18 -12.60 44.39 31.15
N ASP A 19 -12.82 44.85 32.37
CA ASP A 19 -12.24 44.24 33.57
C ASP A 19 -12.80 42.84 33.84
N ALA A 20 -14.11 42.64 33.62
CA ALA A 20 -14.73 41.33 33.72
C ALA A 20 -14.17 40.35 32.66
N LEU A 21 -13.93 40.83 31.43
CA LEU A 21 -13.33 40.03 30.37
C LEU A 21 -11.87 39.69 30.68
N LYS A 22 -11.07 40.63 31.20
CA LYS A 22 -9.68 40.38 31.61
C LYS A 22 -9.58 39.29 32.66
N ARG A 23 -10.39 39.38 33.72
CA ARG A 23 -10.45 38.35 34.77
C ARG A 23 -10.84 36.98 34.22
N LYS A 24 -11.85 36.96 33.33
CA LYS A 24 -12.30 35.70 32.71
C LYS A 24 -11.23 35.07 31.84
N ILE A 25 -10.47 35.87 31.08
CA ILE A 25 -9.38 35.38 30.23
C ILE A 25 -8.24 34.83 31.10
N GLU A 26 -7.90 35.50 32.20
CA GLU A 26 -6.86 35.07 33.15
C GLU A 26 -7.21 33.73 33.83
N ASP A 27 -8.50 33.51 34.18
CA ASP A 27 -8.97 32.29 34.83
C ASP A 27 -9.19 31.13 33.85
N THR A 28 -9.62 31.42 32.61
CA THR A 28 -10.02 30.37 31.65
C THR A 28 -8.83 29.70 30.96
N PHE A 29 -7.73 30.44 30.77
CA PHE A 29 -6.52 29.90 30.15
C PHE A 29 -5.29 30.29 30.94
N PRO A 30 -4.61 29.35 31.62
CA PRO A 30 -3.34 29.65 32.26
C PRO A 30 -2.31 29.91 31.16
N LEU A 31 -2.20 31.16 30.71
CA LEU A 31 -1.22 31.62 29.74
C LEU A 31 0.21 31.22 30.17
N ARG A 32 0.43 31.10 31.49
CA ARG A 32 1.67 30.62 32.11
C ARG A 32 2.00 29.15 31.82
N ARG A 33 1.05 28.34 31.36
CA ARG A 33 1.23 26.92 30.99
C ARG A 33 1.42 26.71 29.50
N LEU A 34 1.28 27.76 28.68
CA LEU A 34 1.61 27.68 27.27
C LEU A 34 3.13 27.62 27.13
N LYS A 35 3.66 26.41 26.93
CA LYS A 35 5.06 26.21 26.57
C LYS A 35 5.22 26.63 25.12
N ILE A 36 5.91 27.74 24.88
CA ILE A 36 6.36 28.11 23.54
C ILE A 36 7.33 27.02 23.10
N ASN A 37 6.93 26.24 22.09
CA ASN A 37 7.84 25.28 21.49
C ASN A 37 8.84 26.07 20.64
N THR A 38 10.02 26.36 21.19
CA THR A 38 11.09 27.14 20.55
C THR A 38 11.71 26.42 19.36
N ASN A 39 11.34 25.15 19.14
CA ASN A 39 11.72 24.39 17.98
C ASN A 39 10.46 24.22 17.12
N PRO A 40 10.16 25.14 16.19
CA PRO A 40 9.10 24.88 15.23
C PRO A 40 9.55 23.66 14.43
N THR A 41 8.92 22.51 14.66
CA THR A 41 8.91 21.44 13.67
C THR A 41 8.16 22.02 12.48
N ILE A 42 8.87 22.76 11.64
CA ILE A 42 8.38 23.20 10.34
C ILE A 42 8.04 21.89 9.65
N PRO A 43 6.76 21.60 9.36
CA PRO A 43 6.41 20.43 8.59
C PRO A 43 7.24 20.53 7.31
N GLU A 44 8.04 19.50 7.00
CA GLU A 44 8.82 19.49 5.76
C GLU A 44 7.90 19.89 4.62
N GLU A 45 8.15 21.08 4.05
CA GLU A 45 7.28 21.64 3.02
C GLU A 45 7.33 20.68 1.84
N ARG A 46 6.21 19.97 1.62
CA ARG A 46 6.12 19.01 0.52
C ARG A 46 6.02 19.80 -0.77
N GLU A 47 7.15 19.94 -1.43
CA GLU A 47 7.24 20.61 -2.72
C GLU A 47 6.52 19.80 -3.80
N ILE A 48 5.62 20.47 -4.54
CA ILE A 48 4.84 19.87 -5.62
C ILE A 48 5.51 20.23 -6.95
N TYR A 49 5.74 19.22 -7.78
CA TYR A 49 6.41 19.37 -9.06
C TYR A 49 5.56 18.80 -10.19
N GLU A 50 5.56 19.47 -11.34
CA GLU A 50 4.88 19.00 -12.54
C GLU A 50 5.65 17.85 -13.20
N VAL A 51 4.91 16.79 -13.53
CA VAL A 51 5.43 15.60 -14.21
C VAL A 51 5.24 15.75 -15.71
N GLU A 52 6.30 15.51 -16.48
CA GLU A 52 6.23 15.46 -17.94
C GLU A 52 5.69 14.09 -18.39
N LYS A 53 6.35 13.01 -17.96
CA LYS A 53 5.98 11.64 -18.32
C LYS A 53 6.58 10.61 -17.36
N ILE A 54 5.95 9.44 -17.28
CA ILE A 54 6.53 8.26 -16.64
C ILE A 54 7.25 7.41 -17.69
N PHE A 55 8.53 7.12 -17.46
CA PHE A 55 9.33 6.28 -18.35
C PHE A 55 9.19 4.80 -18.05
N ASP A 56 9.21 4.43 -16.78
CA ASP A 56 9.28 3.05 -16.36
C ASP A 56 8.59 2.81 -15.01
N HIS A 57 8.32 1.55 -14.68
CA HIS A 57 7.79 1.13 -13.39
C HIS A 57 8.55 -0.09 -12.85
N LYS A 58 8.64 -0.19 -11.53
CA LYS A 58 9.15 -1.37 -10.84
C LYS A 58 8.35 -1.68 -9.59
N PHE A 59 8.43 -2.92 -9.14
CA PHE A 59 7.90 -3.36 -7.86
C PHE A 59 9.02 -3.46 -6.84
N ASP A 60 8.74 -2.98 -5.64
CA ASP A 60 9.56 -3.25 -4.46
C ASP A 60 9.17 -4.59 -3.80
N ASN A 61 10.03 -5.11 -2.93
CA ASN A 61 9.84 -6.37 -2.19
C ASN A 61 8.55 -6.39 -1.34
N LYS A 62 7.99 -5.21 -1.06
CA LYS A 62 6.71 -5.00 -0.34
C LYS A 62 5.50 -4.89 -1.27
N ASN A 63 5.62 -5.32 -2.54
CA ASN A 63 4.58 -5.20 -3.58
C ASN A 63 4.08 -3.76 -3.81
N LYS A 64 4.96 -2.76 -3.60
CA LYS A 64 4.65 -1.36 -3.87
C LYS A 64 5.18 -0.93 -5.23
N TYR A 65 4.39 -0.15 -5.96
CA TYR A 65 4.79 0.42 -7.23
C TYR A 65 5.67 1.65 -7.06
N PHE A 66 6.79 1.65 -7.78
CA PHE A 66 7.63 2.82 -7.99
C PHE A 66 7.65 3.15 -9.48
N PHE A 67 7.56 4.44 -9.79
CA PHE A 67 7.55 4.96 -11.16
C PHE A 67 8.77 5.85 -11.38
N LEU A 68 9.42 5.69 -12.52
CA LEU A 68 10.52 6.55 -12.95
C LEU A 68 9.95 7.80 -13.63
N VAL A 69 10.02 8.91 -12.93
CA VAL A 69 9.41 10.18 -13.34
C VAL A 69 10.42 11.04 -14.10
N LYS A 70 9.98 11.55 -15.26
CA LYS A 70 10.62 12.66 -15.97
C LYS A 70 9.93 13.97 -15.58
N TRP A 71 10.72 14.92 -15.11
CA TRP A 71 10.26 16.23 -14.68
C TRP A 71 10.37 17.25 -15.81
N MET A 72 9.40 18.16 -15.95
CA MET A 72 9.34 19.16 -17.04
C MET A 72 10.58 20.05 -17.15
N LYS A 73 11.19 20.41 -16.01
CA LYS A 73 12.30 21.39 -15.94
C LYS A 73 13.62 20.76 -15.49
N THR A 74 13.73 19.43 -15.56
CA THR A 74 14.92 18.74 -15.03
C THR A 74 15.34 17.60 -15.95
N GLU A 75 16.63 17.54 -16.24
CA GLU A 75 17.19 16.45 -17.05
C GLU A 75 17.22 15.12 -16.28
N ARG A 76 17.32 15.19 -14.95
CA ARG A 76 17.40 14.04 -14.06
C ARG A 76 16.04 13.40 -13.85
N ASN A 77 16.00 12.08 -13.95
CA ASN A 77 14.83 11.28 -13.62
C ASN A 77 14.96 10.74 -12.20
N SER A 78 13.84 10.51 -11.52
CA SER A 78 13.84 9.94 -10.17
C SER A 78 12.72 8.95 -9.98
N TRP A 79 12.98 7.90 -9.20
CA TRP A 79 11.97 6.94 -8.79
C TRP A 79 11.09 7.54 -7.69
N LYS A 80 9.78 7.56 -7.91
CA LYS A 80 8.79 8.01 -6.93
C LYS A 80 7.78 6.91 -6.63
N PRO A 81 7.40 6.72 -5.36
CA PRO A 81 6.36 5.76 -5.00
C PRO A 81 5.01 6.23 -5.52
N LYS A 82 4.08 5.30 -5.75
CA LYS A 82 2.71 5.62 -6.20
C LYS A 82 2.03 6.62 -5.27
N GLU A 83 2.27 6.53 -3.97
CA GLU A 83 1.67 7.41 -2.96
C GLU A 83 2.11 8.88 -3.06
N ASN A 84 3.20 9.19 -3.78
CA ASN A 84 3.67 10.57 -3.98
C ASN A 84 2.94 11.31 -5.11
N PHE A 85 2.14 10.61 -5.92
CA PHE A 85 1.39 11.25 -7.00
C PHE A 85 0.06 11.79 -6.47
N ILE A 86 -0.19 13.08 -6.70
CA ILE A 86 -1.47 13.71 -6.37
C ILE A 86 -2.53 13.29 -7.39
N ASP A 87 -2.15 13.29 -8.67
CA ASP A 87 -3.01 12.93 -9.79
C ASP A 87 -2.66 11.55 -10.35
N ASN A 88 -3.69 10.76 -10.68
CA ASN A 88 -3.53 9.45 -11.32
C ASN A 88 -3.34 9.52 -12.85
N LYS A 89 -3.62 10.68 -13.47
CA LYS A 89 -3.49 10.90 -14.93
C LYS A 89 -2.16 10.40 -15.53
N PRO A 90 -0.97 10.80 -15.01
CA PRO A 90 0.30 10.35 -15.58
C PRO A 90 0.49 8.83 -15.50
N ILE A 91 -0.06 8.19 -14.46
CA ILE A 91 -0.01 6.73 -14.27
C ILE A 91 -0.94 6.05 -15.28
N GLU A 92 -2.15 6.55 -15.46
CA GLU A 92 -3.10 6.00 -16.44
C GLU A 92 -2.55 6.09 -17.86
N ASP A 93 -1.98 7.24 -18.23
CA ASP A 93 -1.41 7.45 -19.54
C ASP A 93 -0.19 6.57 -19.79
N TYR A 94 0.61 6.31 -18.75
CA TYR A 94 1.66 5.30 -18.82
C TYR A 94 1.10 3.91 -19.17
N TRP A 95 0.10 3.43 -18.43
CA TRP A 95 -0.47 2.10 -18.66
C TRP A 95 -1.20 1.98 -19.99
N LYS A 96 -1.91 3.02 -20.45
CA LYS A 96 -2.51 3.07 -21.79
C LYS A 96 -1.47 2.84 -22.87
N ASN A 97 -0.31 3.51 -22.75
CA ASN A 97 0.79 3.38 -23.69
C ASN A 97 1.53 2.03 -23.59
N GLN A 98 1.51 1.37 -22.44
CA GLN A 98 2.12 0.04 -22.26
C GLN A 98 1.27 -1.10 -22.81
N LYS A 99 -0.07 -0.99 -22.84
CA LYS A 99 -0.95 -2.02 -23.41
C LYS A 99 -0.67 -2.30 -24.90
N GLY A 100 -0.16 -1.32 -25.64
CA GLY A 100 0.29 -1.50 -27.03
C GLY A 100 1.74 -1.98 -27.16
N LYS A 101 2.49 -2.01 -26.07
CA LYS A 101 3.89 -2.47 -25.97
C LYS A 101 3.96 -3.74 -25.14
N GLU A 102 3.03 -4.68 -25.31
CA GLU A 102 3.24 -6.01 -24.75
C GLU A 102 4.63 -6.46 -25.19
N PRO A 103 5.59 -6.68 -24.26
CA PRO A 103 6.74 -7.46 -24.63
C PRO A 103 6.13 -8.78 -25.09
N ALA A 104 6.48 -9.22 -26.30
CA ALA A 104 6.39 -10.61 -26.67
C ALA A 104 7.31 -11.39 -25.72
N VAL A 105 6.93 -11.49 -24.44
CA VAL A 105 7.29 -12.59 -23.58
C VAL A 105 6.65 -13.76 -24.30
N LYS A 106 7.42 -14.37 -25.20
CA LYS A 106 7.30 -15.77 -25.53
C LYS A 106 7.34 -16.47 -24.18
N ARG A 107 6.19 -16.61 -23.53
CA ARG A 107 5.96 -17.77 -22.71
C ARG A 107 6.21 -18.87 -23.71
N GLU A 108 7.33 -19.58 -23.59
CA GLU A 108 7.39 -20.93 -24.10
C GLU A 108 6.28 -21.67 -23.35
N ARG A 109 5.04 -21.49 -23.80
CA ARG A 109 4.01 -22.49 -23.67
C ARG A 109 4.54 -23.60 -24.55
N GLY A 110 5.49 -24.36 -24.01
CA GLY A 110 5.94 -25.58 -24.64
C GLY A 110 4.67 -26.33 -25.00
N ARG A 111 4.51 -26.62 -26.29
CA ARG A 111 3.49 -27.55 -26.78
C ARG A 111 3.47 -28.72 -25.78
N PRO A 112 2.34 -29.05 -25.12
CA PRO A 112 2.32 -30.19 -24.23
C PRO A 112 2.85 -31.37 -25.02
N LYS A 113 3.99 -31.93 -24.58
CA LYS A 113 4.56 -33.11 -25.24
C LYS A 113 3.48 -34.17 -25.12
N LYS A 114 2.97 -34.66 -26.25
CA LYS A 114 2.08 -35.81 -26.26
C LYS A 114 2.88 -36.97 -25.67
N THR A 115 2.69 -37.23 -24.39
CA THR A 115 3.21 -38.44 -23.76
C THR A 115 2.36 -39.56 -24.32
N ASN A 116 2.95 -40.38 -25.21
CA ASN A 116 2.32 -41.62 -25.65
C ASN A 116 2.38 -42.59 -24.46
N PHE A 117 1.41 -42.49 -23.56
CA PHE A 117 1.24 -43.43 -22.46
C PHE A 117 0.87 -44.78 -23.08
N LYS A 118 1.79 -45.75 -23.04
CA LYS A 118 1.49 -47.10 -23.54
C LYS A 118 0.68 -47.81 -22.47
N ILE A 119 -0.49 -48.32 -22.85
CA ILE A 119 -1.40 -49.05 -21.96
C ILE A 119 -0.69 -50.25 -21.30
N SER A 120 0.31 -50.83 -21.97
CA SER A 120 1.19 -51.88 -21.42
C SER A 120 1.82 -51.51 -20.08
N ASP A 121 2.19 -50.24 -19.89
CA ASP A 121 2.93 -49.81 -18.70
C ASP A 121 1.99 -49.77 -17.48
N VAL A 122 0.72 -49.43 -17.69
CA VAL A 122 -0.33 -49.45 -16.65
C VAL A 122 -0.73 -50.89 -16.31
N VAL A 123 -0.85 -51.76 -17.31
CA VAL A 123 -1.20 -53.18 -17.11
C VAL A 123 -0.09 -53.92 -16.34
N ASN A 124 1.19 -53.65 -16.65
CA ASN A 124 2.31 -54.25 -15.92
C ASN A 124 2.35 -53.81 -14.46
N VAL A 125 2.12 -52.52 -14.17
CA VAL A 125 2.07 -52.03 -12.78
C VAL A 125 0.90 -52.67 -12.03
N LEU A 126 -0.29 -52.74 -12.62
CA LEU A 126 -1.44 -53.39 -11.98
C LEU A 126 -1.22 -54.90 -11.77
N ALA A 127 -0.57 -55.59 -12.70
CA ALA A 127 -0.24 -57.01 -12.56
C ALA A 127 0.72 -57.27 -11.38
N ILE A 128 1.68 -56.38 -11.14
CA ILE A 128 2.60 -56.44 -9.98
C ILE A 128 1.83 -56.26 -8.67
N TYR A 129 0.87 -55.34 -8.62
CA TYR A 129 0.04 -55.13 -7.42
C TYR A 129 -0.96 -56.28 -7.20
N LEU A 130 -1.50 -56.89 -8.26
CA LEU A 130 -2.42 -58.02 -8.15
C LEU A 130 -1.72 -59.33 -7.74
N SER A 131 -0.50 -59.58 -8.22
CA SER A 131 0.29 -60.76 -7.79
C SER A 131 0.70 -60.68 -6.32
N SER A 132 0.89 -59.46 -5.81
CA SER A 132 1.25 -59.21 -4.40
C SER A 132 0.06 -59.30 -3.43
N LEU A 133 -1.18 -59.31 -3.94
CA LEU A 133 -2.41 -59.46 -3.14
C LEU A 133 -2.90 -60.91 -3.02
N ILE A 134 -2.29 -61.84 -3.76
CA ILE A 134 -2.61 -63.27 -3.65
C ILE A 134 -1.63 -63.89 -2.65
N LEU A 135 -1.89 -63.69 -1.35
CA LEU A 135 -1.30 -64.54 -0.32
C LEU A 135 -1.95 -65.93 -0.42
N PRO A 136 -1.17 -67.04 -0.48
CA PRO A 136 -1.74 -68.38 -0.54
C PRO A 136 -2.38 -68.73 0.81
N ILE A 137 -3.69 -68.58 0.90
CA ILE A 137 -4.48 -69.24 1.94
C ILE A 137 -4.55 -70.72 1.56
N GLY A 138 -3.67 -71.52 2.17
CA GLY A 138 -3.88 -72.96 2.32
C GLY A 138 -2.82 -73.87 1.71
N CYS A 139 -1.92 -74.37 2.56
CA CYS A 139 -1.70 -75.81 2.69
C CYS A 139 -0.87 -76.10 3.94
N ILE A 140 -1.52 -76.09 5.11
CA ILE A 140 -1.10 -76.93 6.23
C ILE A 140 -1.80 -78.28 5.99
N ARG A 141 -1.07 -79.28 5.48
CA ARG A 141 -1.57 -80.66 5.41
C ARG A 141 -0.42 -81.66 5.61
N GLY A 142 -0.26 -82.05 6.87
CA GLY A 142 0.07 -83.41 7.33
C GLY A 142 1.38 -84.06 6.89
N GLU A 143 2.39 -84.00 7.77
CA GLU A 143 3.36 -85.08 7.92
C GLU A 143 3.18 -85.68 9.32
N GLU A 144 2.47 -86.81 9.41
CA GLU A 144 2.64 -87.77 10.50
C GLU A 144 3.47 -88.92 9.93
N ASN A 145 4.72 -89.01 10.38
CA ASN A 145 5.57 -90.19 10.27
C ASN A 145 6.40 -90.28 11.57
N PHE A 146 5.84 -90.92 12.60
CA PHE A 146 6.46 -92.00 13.36
C PHE A 146 5.48 -92.58 14.38
#